data_AF-A0A7S4MJ15-F1
#
_entry.id   AF-A0A7S4MJ15-F1
#
_cell.length_a   1.000
_cell.length_b   1.000
_cell.length_c   1.000
_cell.angle_alpha   90.00
_cell.angle_beta   90.00
_cell.angle_gamma   90.00
#
_symmetry.space_group_name_H-M   'P 1'
#
loop_
_entity.id
_entity.type
_entity.pdbx_description
1 polymer ?
#
loop_
_entity_poly.entity_id
_entity_poly.type
_entity_poly.pdbx_seq_one_letter_code
_entity_poly.pdbx_strand_id
1 'polypeptide(L)'
;PPDGASAPATVAYEAERATFEGRTGDRRQEIVFIGTALDEAQLTAALDECLATDSEMADYQLVWSVDDERIAADAGPFRFEKGAAVECCVGPNTWERGVVVGHFFREPAWPTDRWMPYRVRLDASDELIFAPADVNECIRAAK
;
A
#
# COMPACT_ATOMS: atom_id res chain seq x y z
N PRO A 1 9.17 17.37 1.71
CA PRO A 1 8.08 17.08 2.68
C PRO A 1 7.99 15.55 2.89
N PRO A 2 7.73 15.04 4.10
CA PRO A 2 7.75 13.60 4.32
C PRO A 2 6.65 12.94 3.49
N ASP A 3 7.10 12.05 2.62
CA ASP A 3 6.32 11.27 1.68
C ASP A 3 5.33 10.35 2.39
N GLY A 4 4.07 10.32 1.94
CA GLY A 4 3.12 9.26 2.26
C GLY A 4 1.81 9.66 2.95
N ALA A 5 1.62 10.90 3.39
CA ALA A 5 0.29 11.34 3.80
C ALA A 5 -0.56 11.62 2.55
N SER A 6 -1.50 10.72 2.22
CA SER A 6 -2.59 11.06 1.30
C SER A 6 -3.20 12.37 1.79
N ALA A 7 -3.45 13.33 0.89
CA ALA A 7 -4.11 14.57 1.23
C ALA A 7 -5.34 14.30 2.13
N PRO A 8 -5.63 15.13 3.15
CA PRO A 8 -6.75 14.89 4.03
C PRO A 8 -8.02 14.69 3.20
N ALA A 9 -8.78 13.62 3.47
CA ALA A 9 -10.02 13.33 2.78
C ALA A 9 -10.98 14.51 2.98
N THR A 10 -11.09 15.35 1.96
CA THR A 10 -12.07 16.43 1.92
C THR A 10 -13.40 15.87 1.41
N VAL A 11 -14.50 16.56 1.69
CA VAL A 11 -15.83 16.19 1.17
C VAL A 11 -15.83 16.09 -0.37
N ALA A 12 -15.02 16.91 -1.05
CA ALA A 12 -14.84 16.85 -2.50
C ALA A 12 -14.14 15.56 -2.96
N TYR A 13 -13.09 15.15 -2.24
CA TYR A 13 -12.36 13.90 -2.52
C TYR A 13 -13.23 12.65 -2.30
N GLU A 14 -14.06 12.64 -1.25
CA GLU A 14 -14.97 11.52 -0.99
C GLU A 14 -16.07 11.39 -2.06
N ALA A 15 -16.64 12.52 -2.49
CA ALA A 15 -17.64 12.55 -3.56
C ALA A 15 -17.05 12.11 -4.91
N GLU A 16 -15.82 12.50 -5.22
CA GLU A 16 -15.11 12.06 -6.42
C GLU A 16 -14.80 10.57 -6.36
N ARG A 17 -14.25 10.05 -5.25
CA ARG A 17 -14.00 8.60 -5.10
C ARG A 17 -15.24 7.74 -5.23
N ALA A 18 -16.41 8.27 -4.88
CA ALA A 18 -17.67 7.54 -5.00
C ALA A 18 -18.08 7.27 -6.46
N THR A 19 -17.50 7.97 -7.44
CA THR A 19 -17.78 7.75 -8.87
C THR A 19 -16.80 6.79 -9.53
N PHE A 20 -15.86 6.22 -8.77
CA PHE A 20 -14.82 5.35 -9.30
C PHE A 20 -15.40 3.94 -9.51
N GLU A 21 -15.20 3.36 -10.69
CA GLU A 21 -15.77 2.06 -11.06
C GLU A 21 -14.69 1.04 -11.45
N GLY A 22 -15.03 -0.25 -11.33
CA GLY A 22 -14.19 -1.35 -11.77
C GLY A 22 -12.94 -1.63 -10.93
N ARG A 23 -12.18 -2.67 -11.33
CA ARG A 23 -10.95 -3.13 -10.64
C ARG A 23 -9.89 -2.04 -10.54
N THR A 24 -9.85 -1.15 -11.53
CA THR A 24 -8.81 -0.15 -11.69
C THR A 24 -9.14 1.20 -11.04
N GLY A 25 -10.34 1.38 -10.50
CA GLY A 25 -10.77 2.68 -9.96
C GLY A 25 -10.70 3.79 -11.01
N ASP A 26 -10.46 5.03 -10.56
CA ASP A 26 -10.33 6.17 -11.47
C ASP A 26 -8.92 6.31 -12.01
N ARG A 27 -8.82 6.12 -13.33
CA ARG A 27 -7.61 6.36 -14.11
C ARG A 27 -7.83 7.42 -15.18
N ARG A 28 -8.86 8.27 -15.05
CA ARG A 28 -9.09 9.39 -15.97
C ARG A 28 -7.84 10.26 -16.06
N GLN A 29 -7.39 10.52 -17.28
CA GLN A 29 -6.29 11.41 -17.58
C GLN A 29 -6.84 12.59 -18.38
N GLU A 30 -6.46 13.81 -18.02
CA GLU A 30 -6.78 15.01 -18.78
C GLU A 30 -5.52 15.48 -19.51
N ILE A 31 -5.56 15.49 -20.85
CA ILE A 31 -4.50 16.01 -21.70
C ILE A 31 -5.00 17.29 -22.35
N VAL A 32 -4.29 18.41 -22.14
CA VAL A 32 -4.65 19.71 -22.70
C VAL A 32 -3.72 20.06 -23.84
N PHE A 33 -4.27 20.18 -25.06
CA PHE A 33 -3.55 20.67 -26.23
C PHE A 33 -3.81 22.17 -26.42
N ILE A 34 -2.74 22.95 -26.58
CA ILE A 34 -2.80 24.40 -26.83
C ILE A 34 -2.11 24.69 -28.15
N GLY A 35 -2.84 25.25 -29.11
CA GLY A 35 -2.31 25.57 -30.43
C GLY A 35 -3.32 26.38 -31.26
N THR A 36 -2.87 26.86 -32.42
CA THR A 36 -3.72 27.52 -33.41
C THR A 36 -4.05 26.56 -34.54
N ALA A 37 -5.29 26.58 -35.03
CA ALA A 37 -5.79 25.68 -36.08
C ALA A 37 -5.64 24.18 -35.76
N LEU A 38 -5.93 23.79 -34.51
CA LEU A 38 -6.00 22.37 -34.14
C LEU A 38 -7.18 21.68 -34.84
N ASP A 39 -6.91 20.49 -35.39
CA ASP A 39 -7.93 19.60 -35.93
C ASP A 39 -8.35 18.61 -34.84
N GLU A 40 -9.40 18.96 -34.10
CA GLU A 40 -9.93 18.16 -33.00
C GLU A 40 -10.36 16.75 -33.43
N ALA A 41 -10.93 16.63 -34.64
CA ALA A 41 -11.41 15.35 -35.15
C ALA A 41 -10.24 14.41 -35.46
N GLN A 42 -9.19 14.93 -36.09
CA GLN A 42 -7.98 14.15 -36.36
C GLN A 42 -7.24 13.78 -35.08
N LEU A 43 -7.14 14.70 -34.12
CA LEU A 43 -6.50 14.44 -32.82
C LEU A 43 -7.25 13.37 -32.03
N THR A 44 -8.58 13.46 -31.95
CA THR A 44 -9.42 12.46 -31.29
C THR A 44 -9.22 11.09 -31.93
N ALA A 45 -9.30 11.00 -33.27
CA ALA A 45 -9.11 9.73 -33.96
C ALA A 45 -7.72 9.12 -33.73
N ALA A 46 -6.67 9.95 -33.70
CA ALA A 46 -5.31 9.47 -33.43
C ALA A 46 -5.13 8.99 -31.98
N LEU A 47 -5.81 9.62 -31.01
CA LEU A 47 -5.80 9.18 -29.62
C LEU A 47 -6.63 7.90 -29.42
N ASP A 48 -7.77 7.77 -30.08
CA ASP A 48 -8.60 6.56 -30.06
C ASP A 48 -7.83 5.35 -30.62
N GLU A 49 -7.01 5.54 -31.66
CA GLU A 49 -6.13 4.50 -32.21
C GLU A 49 -5.04 4.06 -31.21
N CYS A 50 -4.66 4.91 -30.26
CA CYS A 50 -3.69 4.60 -29.22
C CYS A 50 -4.28 3.87 -28.01
N LEU A 51 -5.61 3.67 -27.96
CA LEU A 51 -6.23 2.95 -26.86
C LEU A 51 -5.86 1.47 -26.94
N ALA A 52 -5.38 0.93 -25.82
CA ALA A 52 -5.13 -0.49 -25.69
C ALA A 52 -6.42 -1.28 -25.90
N THR A 53 -6.34 -2.35 -26.69
CA THR A 53 -7.43 -3.30 -26.87
C THR A 53 -7.66 -4.13 -25.61
N ASP A 54 -8.83 -4.77 -25.49
CA ASP A 54 -9.14 -5.67 -24.38
C ASP A 54 -8.12 -6.80 -24.24
N SER A 55 -7.57 -7.29 -25.36
CA SER A 55 -6.54 -8.34 -25.36
C SER A 55 -5.22 -7.83 -24.81
N GLU A 56 -4.76 -6.66 -25.25
CA GLU A 56 -3.52 -6.05 -24.75
C GLU A 56 -3.63 -5.71 -23.26
N MET A 57 -4.82 -5.28 -22.82
CA MET A 57 -5.10 -5.06 -21.39
C MET A 57 -5.10 -6.36 -20.58
N ALA A 58 -5.60 -7.48 -21.15
CA ALA A 58 -5.54 -8.79 -20.49
C ALA A 58 -4.10 -9.29 -20.35
N ASP A 59 -3.29 -9.15 -21.40
CA ASP A 59 -1.86 -9.49 -21.38
C ASP A 59 -1.11 -8.64 -20.36
N TYR A 60 -1.38 -7.32 -20.32
CA TYR A 60 -0.85 -6.43 -19.29
C TYR A 60 -1.21 -6.94 -17.89
N GLN A 61 -2.49 -7.24 -17.63
CA GLN A 61 -2.93 -7.71 -16.31
C GLN A 61 -2.23 -9.01 -15.89
N LEU A 62 -1.97 -9.91 -16.84
CA LEU A 62 -1.25 -11.15 -16.57
C LEU A 62 0.22 -10.91 -16.21
N VAL A 63 0.91 -10.06 -16.97
CA VAL A 63 2.32 -9.75 -16.74
C VAL A 63 2.51 -9.03 -15.40
N TRP A 64 1.60 -8.11 -15.06
CA TRP A 64 1.72 -7.27 -13.88
C TRP A 64 1.04 -7.85 -12.62
N SER A 65 0.36 -9.00 -12.70
CA SER A 65 -0.32 -9.58 -11.52
C SER A 65 0.65 -9.92 -10.39
N VAL A 66 1.88 -10.31 -10.71
CA VAL A 66 2.92 -10.61 -9.72
C VAL A 66 3.33 -9.35 -8.95
N ASP A 67 3.39 -8.21 -9.63
CA ASP A 67 3.64 -6.93 -8.97
C ASP A 67 2.44 -6.48 -8.15
N ASP A 68 1.21 -6.69 -8.61
CA ASP A 68 0.00 -6.45 -7.79
C ASP A 68 0.05 -7.28 -6.49
N GLU A 69 0.41 -8.56 -6.58
CA GLU A 69 0.55 -9.46 -5.42
C GLU A 69 1.69 -9.02 -4.48
N ARG A 70 2.85 -8.65 -5.05
CA ARG A 70 3.97 -8.12 -4.29
C ARG A 70 3.60 -6.81 -3.60
N ILE A 71 2.97 -5.87 -4.31
CA ILE A 71 2.51 -4.59 -3.76
C ILE A 71 1.48 -4.84 -2.66
N ALA A 72 0.55 -5.79 -2.82
CA ALA A 72 -0.40 -6.14 -1.78
C ALA A 72 0.29 -6.74 -0.54
N ALA A 73 1.28 -7.62 -0.73
CA ALA A 73 2.08 -8.16 0.37
C ALA A 73 2.91 -7.07 1.08
N ASP A 74 3.51 -6.15 0.30
CA ASP A 74 4.26 -4.98 0.75
C ASP A 74 3.35 -3.85 1.27
N ALA A 75 2.03 -3.93 1.09
CA ALA A 75 1.04 -2.98 1.62
C ALA A 75 0.30 -3.55 2.84
N GLY A 76 0.47 -4.84 3.13
CA GLY A 76 -0.21 -5.55 4.19
C GLY A 76 -1.52 -6.15 3.71
N PRO A 77 -1.88 -7.29 4.29
CA PRO A 77 -2.83 -7.19 5.38
C PRO A 77 -2.20 -7.73 6.66
N PHE A 78 -1.54 -6.85 7.41
CA PHE A 78 -1.07 -7.18 8.74
C PHE A 78 -2.26 -7.40 9.67
N ARG A 79 -2.26 -8.51 10.42
CA ARG A 79 -3.36 -8.86 11.34
C ARG A 79 -3.63 -7.83 12.45
N PHE A 80 -2.64 -7.01 12.79
CA PHE A 80 -2.71 -6.06 13.90
C PHE A 80 -2.46 -4.63 13.44
N GLU A 81 -3.41 -3.74 13.70
CA GLU A 81 -3.27 -2.29 13.44
C GLU A 81 -2.32 -1.61 14.43
N LYS A 82 -1.86 -0.39 14.11
CA LYS A 82 -1.15 0.45 15.10
C LYS A 82 -2.07 0.75 16.28
N GLY A 83 -1.57 0.56 17.49
CA GLY A 83 -2.32 0.65 18.75
C GLY A 83 -2.90 -0.68 19.22
N ALA A 84 -2.85 -1.75 18.41
CA ALA A 84 -3.33 -3.06 18.82
C ALA A 84 -2.47 -3.66 19.96
N ALA A 85 -3.13 -4.23 20.97
CA ALA A 85 -2.49 -4.97 22.04
C ALA A 85 -2.13 -6.39 21.59
N VAL A 86 -0.85 -6.76 21.74
CA VAL A 86 -0.28 -8.01 21.26
C VAL A 86 0.62 -8.66 22.31
N GLU A 87 0.89 -9.94 22.13
CA GLU A 87 2.01 -10.63 22.77
C GLU A 87 3.06 -10.96 21.70
N CYS A 88 4.33 -10.69 21.99
CA CYS A 88 5.45 -10.99 21.10
C CYS A 88 6.39 -12.02 21.71
N CYS A 89 6.92 -12.90 20.86
CA CYS A 89 7.92 -13.87 21.23
C CYS A 89 9.29 -13.16 21.38
N VAL A 90 9.82 -13.10 22.60
CA VAL A 90 11.10 -12.44 22.94
C VAL A 90 12.22 -13.44 23.24
N GLY A 91 11.93 -14.73 23.19
CA GLY A 91 12.86 -15.82 23.43
C GLY A 91 12.17 -17.17 23.34
N PRO A 92 12.89 -18.29 23.46
CA PRO A 92 12.29 -19.62 23.38
C PRO A 92 11.13 -19.78 24.38
N ASN A 93 9.92 -19.92 23.85
CA ASN A 93 8.67 -20.02 24.63
C ASN A 93 8.42 -18.85 25.62
N THR A 94 9.07 -17.70 25.42
CA THR A 94 8.91 -16.52 26.28
C THR A 94 8.13 -15.45 25.53
N TRP A 95 7.03 -15.00 26.13
CA TRP A 95 6.10 -14.06 25.53
C TRP A 95 5.96 -12.83 26.42
N GLU A 96 6.03 -11.65 25.81
CA GLU A 96 5.81 -10.38 26.50
C GLU A 96 4.72 -9.58 25.81
N ARG A 97 3.90 -8.90 26.61
CA ARG A 97 2.85 -8.01 26.11
C ARG A 97 3.44 -6.71 25.58
N GLY A 98 2.77 -6.16 24.58
CA GLY A 98 3.10 -4.84 24.05
C GLY A 98 2.02 -4.28 23.14
N VAL A 99 2.35 -3.15 22.53
CA VAL A 99 1.47 -2.43 21.61
C VAL A 99 2.17 -2.24 20.28
N VAL A 100 1.48 -2.55 19.17
CA VAL A 100 1.98 -2.26 17.82
C VAL A 100 2.09 -0.74 17.66
N VAL A 101 3.29 -0.23 17.37
CA VAL A 101 3.54 1.21 17.18
C VAL A 101 3.87 1.57 15.73
N GLY A 102 4.15 0.57 14.88
CA GLY A 102 4.49 0.80 13.49
C GLY A 102 4.39 -0.46 12.64
N HIS A 103 4.19 -0.25 11.34
CA HIS A 103 4.29 -1.25 10.29
C HIS A 103 5.47 -0.95 9.39
N PHE A 104 5.93 -1.94 8.62
CA PHE A 104 7.05 -1.78 7.68
C PHE A 104 8.30 -1.17 8.34
N PHE A 105 8.60 -1.62 9.57
CA PHE A 105 9.72 -1.08 10.32
C PHE A 105 11.04 -1.40 9.63
N ARG A 106 11.90 -0.38 9.53
CA ARG A 106 13.21 -0.50 8.92
C ARG A 106 14.23 0.27 9.75
N GLU A 107 15.38 -0.34 9.99
CA GLU A 107 16.53 0.38 10.53
C GLU A 107 17.31 1.08 9.40
N PRO A 108 17.84 2.30 9.65
CA PRO A 108 18.60 3.03 8.63
C PRO A 108 19.74 2.22 8.01
N ALA A 109 20.43 1.40 8.82
CA ALA A 109 21.60 0.63 8.41
C ALA A 109 21.30 -0.68 7.63
N TRP A 110 20.03 -1.09 7.51
CA TRP A 110 19.69 -2.30 6.76
C TRP A 110 19.78 -2.08 5.24
N PRO A 111 19.80 -3.14 4.42
CA PRO A 111 19.50 -3.07 2.98
C PRO A 111 18.14 -2.40 2.71
N THR A 112 17.96 -1.79 1.54
CA THR A 112 16.73 -1.05 1.19
C THR A 112 15.50 -1.95 1.03
N ASP A 113 15.72 -3.21 0.66
CA ASP A 113 14.71 -4.26 0.49
C ASP A 113 14.38 -5.00 1.80
N ARG A 114 15.02 -4.65 2.92
CA ARG A 114 14.78 -5.30 4.22
C ARG A 114 13.92 -4.41 5.13
N TRP A 115 12.78 -4.97 5.56
CA TRP A 115 11.86 -4.37 6.53
C TRP A 115 11.17 -5.46 7.38
N MET A 116 10.52 -5.08 8.48
CA MET A 116 9.78 -5.97 9.39
C MET A 116 8.30 -5.59 9.50
N PRO A 117 7.36 -6.55 9.54
CA PRO A 117 5.92 -6.29 9.66
C PRO A 117 5.52 -5.37 10.80
N TYR A 118 6.09 -5.57 11.98
CA TYR A 118 5.70 -4.82 13.18
C TYR A 118 6.88 -4.28 13.94
N ARG A 119 6.72 -3.05 14.42
CA ARG A 119 7.44 -2.52 15.58
C ARG A 119 6.51 -2.53 16.77
N VAL A 120 6.95 -3.11 17.88
CA VAL A 120 6.13 -3.28 19.09
C VAL A 120 6.86 -2.66 20.27
N ARG A 121 6.13 -1.90 21.09
CA ARG A 121 6.61 -1.37 22.36
C ARG A 121 6.15 -2.29 23.48
N LEU A 122 7.07 -2.87 24.24
CA LEU A 122 6.78 -3.80 25.33
C LEU A 122 6.22 -3.07 26.56
N ASP A 123 5.21 -3.65 27.21
CA ASP A 123 4.52 -3.02 28.34
C ASP A 123 5.41 -2.93 29.60
N ALA A 124 6.26 -3.94 29.82
CA ALA A 124 7.04 -4.07 31.06
C ALA A 124 8.30 -3.19 31.07
N SER A 125 9.03 -3.14 29.96
CA SER A 125 10.31 -2.45 29.84
C SER A 125 10.23 -1.12 29.08
N ASP A 126 9.11 -0.85 28.40
CA ASP A 126 8.97 0.23 27.41
C ASP A 126 9.95 0.12 26.22
N GLU A 127 10.62 -1.03 26.08
CA GLU A 127 11.56 -1.28 24.99
C GLU A 127 10.84 -1.48 23.66
N LEU A 128 11.49 -1.06 22.57
CA LEU A 128 11.00 -1.27 21.21
C LEU A 128 11.67 -2.49 20.59
N ILE A 129 10.86 -3.50 20.30
CA ILE A 129 11.25 -4.69 19.55
C ILE A 129 10.61 -4.68 18.16
N PHE A 130 10.99 -5.65 17.33
CA PHE A 130 10.35 -5.91 16.05
C PHE A 130 9.87 -7.36 15.97
N ALA A 131 8.70 -7.59 15.38
CA ALA A 131 8.25 -8.92 15.03
C ALA A 131 8.56 -9.16 13.54
N PRO A 132 9.43 -10.14 13.22
CA PRO A 132 9.99 -10.28 11.87
C PRO A 132 9.03 -10.90 10.85
N ALA A 133 7.93 -11.50 11.30
CA ALA A 133 6.91 -12.09 10.46
C ALA A 133 5.53 -11.96 11.10
N ASP A 134 4.49 -11.83 10.29
CA ASP A 134 3.10 -11.86 10.76
C ASP A 134 2.59 -13.31 10.91
N VAL A 135 3.17 -14.04 11.85
CA VAL A 135 2.81 -15.43 12.18
C VAL A 135 2.65 -15.60 13.68
N ASN A 136 1.83 -16.57 14.11
CA ASN A 136 1.49 -16.79 15.52
C ASN A 136 2.69 -17.14 16.39
N GLU A 137 3.78 -17.61 15.80
CA GLU A 137 5.05 -17.95 16.45
C GLU A 137 5.86 -16.69 16.79
N CYS A 138 5.59 -15.56 16.13
CA CYS A 138 6.25 -14.28 16.37
C CYS A 138 5.36 -13.31 17.15
N ILE A 139 4.08 -13.20 16.77
CA ILE A 139 3.15 -12.21 17.29
C ILE A 139 1.71 -12.73 17.28
N ARG A 140 0.98 -12.46 18.36
CA ARG A 140 -0.43 -12.86 18.52
C ARG A 140 -1.23 -11.80 19.28
N ALA A 141 -2.55 -11.87 19.20
CA ALA A 141 -3.43 -11.00 19.98
C ALA A 141 -3.19 -11.19 21.48
N ALA A 142 -3.11 -10.09 22.22
CA ALA A 142 -3.00 -10.15 23.66
C ALA A 142 -4.30 -10.66 24.30
N LYS A 143 -4.18 -11.49 25.32
CA LYS A 143 -5.32 -11.97 26.13
C LYS A 143 -5.80 -10.93 27.13
#